data_AF-C1ABV8-F1
#
_entry.id   AF-C1ABV8-F1
#
_cell.length_a   1.000
_cell.length_b   1.000
_cell.length_c   1.000
_cell.angle_alpha   90.00
_cell.angle_beta   90.00
_cell.angle_gamma   90.00
#
_symmetry.space_group_name_H-M   'P 1'
#
loop_
_entity.id
_entity.type
_entity.pdbx_description
1 polymer ?
#
loop_
_entity_poly.entity_id
_entity_poly.type
_entity_poly.pdbx_seq_one_letter_code
_entity_poly.pdbx_strand_id
1 'polypeptide(L)'
;MSTRREFMRHGITLAGASVTGDAVWSRGLNHGATYACAPCGCAMDGKVFDAPGKCPACGMVLIERQTAPLPFEPKTLAQGRGAFLTAGGAGHESHRITVAYYVPSRFTPQSPVLLILPGSARDAADYREPWIARAESANVLVAALGYPEASYDFSAYQMGGVIGNLIMRNMPPSVNGESPTVINLRDEDISFTVNPHRESWLFPDFDRIFGLLVKVTGSAATQYDMFGHSAGAQILHRLALFHATSKARRLLAANAGLYTLPSLDEPQLSGLAGTGITSRELTTALSAQLHVLLGELDNDGERGGIHLHTPKLDQHGISRLERGRHFFAAGQQQARRLNVPLHWHLHEIPGVGHDHERMGAAAAQILYGMP
;
A
#
# COMPACT_ATOMS: atom_id res chain seq x y z
N MET A 1 60.88 20.42 -11.80
CA MET A 1 61.56 19.77 -10.66
C MET A 1 60.73 18.56 -10.26
N SER A 2 61.26 17.35 -10.53
CA SER A 2 60.92 15.99 -10.02
C SER A 2 59.43 15.61 -9.91
N THR A 3 58.76 14.70 -10.64
CA THR A 3 59.02 13.43 -11.38
C THR A 3 59.71 12.28 -10.62
N ARG A 4 59.00 11.13 -10.51
CA ARG A 4 59.44 9.71 -10.67
C ARG A 4 58.25 8.76 -10.41
N ARG A 5 57.70 8.09 -11.43
CA ARG A 5 58.03 6.75 -12.00
C ARG A 5 57.53 5.58 -11.14
N GLU A 6 56.50 4.85 -11.57
CA GLU A 6 56.56 3.64 -12.44
C GLU A 6 57.51 2.56 -11.94
N PHE A 7 56.98 1.36 -11.65
CA PHE A 7 57.63 0.11 -12.08
C PHE A 7 56.63 -1.03 -12.34
N MET A 8 56.85 -1.66 -13.49
CA MET A 8 56.19 -2.77 -14.19
C MET A 8 56.64 -4.14 -13.64
N ARG A 9 55.76 -5.18 -13.57
CA ARG A 9 55.58 -6.33 -14.52
C ARG A 9 55.99 -7.70 -13.96
N HIS A 10 55.38 -8.72 -14.60
CA HIS A 10 55.58 -10.19 -14.60
C HIS A 10 54.64 -10.92 -13.62
N GLY A 11 53.65 -11.72 -14.00
CA GLY A 11 53.38 -12.42 -15.26
C GLY A 11 53.96 -13.83 -15.22
N ILE A 12 53.12 -14.85 -15.00
CA ILE A 12 53.25 -16.22 -15.53
C ILE A 12 51.85 -16.85 -15.58
N THR A 13 51.56 -17.35 -16.77
CA THR A 13 50.41 -18.12 -17.23
C THR A 13 50.46 -19.56 -16.72
N LEU A 14 49.30 -20.15 -16.41
CA LEU A 14 49.07 -21.58 -16.64
C LEU A 14 47.57 -21.84 -16.85
N ALA A 15 47.31 -22.49 -17.98
CA ALA A 15 46.00 -22.85 -18.51
C ALA A 15 45.39 -24.05 -17.78
N GLY A 16 44.06 -24.16 -17.80
CA GLY A 16 43.39 -25.43 -17.53
C GLY A 16 41.91 -25.33 -17.17
N ALA A 17 41.07 -25.79 -18.11
CA ALA A 17 39.72 -26.32 -17.93
C ALA A 17 38.55 -25.35 -17.68
N SER A 18 37.84 -25.12 -18.78
CA SER A 18 36.41 -24.87 -18.87
C SER A 18 35.57 -25.82 -18.02
N VAL A 19 34.72 -25.27 -17.16
CA VAL A 19 33.39 -25.83 -16.85
C VAL A 19 32.41 -24.66 -16.71
N THR A 20 31.47 -24.64 -17.65
CA THR A 20 30.26 -23.83 -17.68
C THR A 20 29.41 -24.06 -16.42
N GLY A 21 28.89 -22.97 -15.84
CA GLY A 21 28.03 -23.04 -14.65
C GLY A 21 27.05 -21.89 -14.61
N ASP A 22 26.31 -21.69 -15.71
CA ASP A 22 25.05 -20.95 -15.71
C ASP A 22 24.07 -21.63 -14.75
N ALA A 23 23.98 -21.15 -13.51
CA ALA A 23 22.87 -21.45 -12.62
C ALA A 23 21.80 -20.37 -12.81
N VAL A 24 21.16 -20.45 -13.97
CA VAL A 24 19.89 -19.79 -14.29
C VAL A 24 18.92 -20.12 -13.16
N TRP A 25 18.49 -19.10 -12.42
CA TRP A 25 17.24 -19.15 -11.67
C TRP A 25 16.10 -19.20 -12.69
N SER A 26 15.81 -20.38 -13.23
CA SER A 26 14.58 -20.65 -13.96
C SER A 26 13.46 -20.74 -12.94
N ARG A 27 13.10 -19.58 -12.36
CA ARG A 27 11.81 -19.39 -11.70
C ARG A 27 10.76 -19.56 -12.77
N GLY A 28 9.73 -20.35 -12.48
CA GLY A 28 8.62 -20.64 -13.39
C GLY A 28 8.08 -19.36 -14.02
N LEU A 29 8.51 -19.10 -15.25
CA LEU A 29 7.93 -18.10 -16.12
C LEU A 29 6.54 -18.63 -16.49
N ASN A 30 5.52 -17.80 -16.34
CA ASN A 30 4.24 -18.04 -16.98
C ASN A 30 4.52 -18.15 -18.48
N HIS A 31 4.49 -19.37 -19.04
CA HIS A 31 4.61 -19.60 -20.47
C HIS A 31 3.35 -19.03 -21.15
N GLY A 32 3.36 -17.73 -21.45
CA GLY A 32 2.26 -17.02 -22.13
C GLY A 32 2.02 -15.57 -21.71
N ALA A 33 2.68 -15.06 -20.66
CA ALA A 33 2.57 -13.65 -20.29
C ALA A 33 3.41 -12.79 -21.25
N THR A 34 2.81 -11.73 -21.78
CA THR A 34 3.52 -10.73 -22.59
C THR A 34 3.68 -9.45 -21.78
N TYR A 35 4.67 -8.64 -22.06
CA TYR A 35 4.98 -7.42 -21.34
C TYR A 35 5.05 -6.24 -22.30
N ALA A 36 4.77 -5.03 -21.85
CA ALA A 36 4.87 -3.82 -22.65
C ALA A 36 5.51 -2.70 -21.85
N CYS A 37 6.23 -1.82 -22.54
CA CYS A 37 6.65 -0.58 -21.92
C CYS A 37 5.42 0.29 -21.66
N ALA A 38 5.34 0.92 -20.48
CA ALA A 38 4.32 1.93 -20.22
C ALA A 38 4.35 3.02 -21.31
N PRO A 39 3.21 3.62 -21.69
CA PRO A 39 3.16 4.67 -22.70
C PRO A 39 4.09 5.82 -22.31
N CYS A 40 5.14 6.02 -23.08
CA CYS A 40 6.21 6.97 -22.76
C CYS A 40 6.82 7.63 -24.01
N GLY A 41 6.31 7.31 -25.19
CA GLY A 41 6.80 7.82 -26.46
C GLY A 41 8.19 7.33 -26.87
N CYS A 42 8.76 6.34 -26.18
CA CYS A 42 10.07 5.79 -26.55
C CYS A 42 9.97 4.88 -27.78
N ALA A 43 11.13 4.52 -28.36
CA ALA A 43 11.21 3.62 -29.52
C ALA A 43 10.65 2.20 -29.28
N MET A 44 10.34 1.86 -28.01
CA MET A 44 9.71 0.61 -27.59
C MET A 44 8.29 0.80 -27.06
N ASP A 45 7.73 2.01 -27.17
CA ASP A 45 6.33 2.26 -26.82
C ASP A 45 5.41 1.43 -27.73
N GLY A 46 4.41 0.79 -27.13
CA GLY A 46 3.50 -0.14 -27.80
C GLY A 46 4.11 -1.48 -28.21
N LYS A 47 5.42 -1.72 -27.99
CA LYS A 47 6.06 -3.00 -28.29
C LYS A 47 5.86 -4.02 -27.18
N VAL A 48 5.80 -5.28 -27.60
CA VAL A 48 5.53 -6.43 -26.73
C VAL A 48 6.82 -7.21 -26.51
N PHE A 49 7.02 -7.67 -25.28
CA PHE A 49 8.18 -8.44 -24.82
C PHE A 49 7.71 -9.75 -24.21
N ASP A 50 8.47 -10.82 -24.39
CA ASP A 50 8.09 -12.17 -23.93
C ASP A 50 8.63 -12.50 -22.53
N ALA A 51 9.33 -11.54 -21.90
CA ALA A 51 9.91 -11.69 -20.58
C ALA A 51 9.80 -10.38 -19.78
N PRO A 52 9.67 -10.46 -18.43
CA PRO A 52 9.73 -9.29 -17.58
C PRO A 52 11.14 -8.66 -17.63
N GLY A 53 11.24 -7.37 -17.33
CA GLY A 53 12.52 -6.67 -17.33
C GLY A 53 12.38 -5.16 -17.42
N LYS A 54 13.47 -4.48 -17.80
CA LYS A 54 13.45 -3.05 -18.11
C LYS A 54 13.38 -2.84 -19.62
N CYS A 55 12.60 -1.87 -20.04
CA CYS A 55 12.55 -1.41 -21.42
C CYS A 55 13.96 -0.99 -21.87
N PRO A 56 14.49 -1.54 -22.97
CA PRO A 56 15.85 -1.25 -23.42
C PRO A 56 16.03 0.18 -23.96
N ALA A 57 14.94 0.91 -24.23
CA ALA A 57 15.00 2.28 -24.73
C ALA A 57 14.91 3.33 -23.62
N CYS A 58 14.02 3.16 -22.63
CA CYS A 58 13.78 4.17 -21.59
C CYS A 58 14.18 3.71 -20.17
N GLY A 59 14.55 2.44 -19.99
CA GLY A 59 14.94 1.90 -18.68
C GLY A 59 13.77 1.68 -17.70
N MET A 60 12.54 2.03 -18.06
CA MET A 60 11.35 1.78 -17.25
C MET A 60 11.04 0.28 -17.15
N VAL A 61 10.42 -0.14 -16.05
CA VAL A 61 9.99 -1.53 -15.88
C VAL A 61 8.89 -1.88 -16.89
N LEU A 62 9.01 -3.04 -17.54
CA LEU A 62 8.00 -3.56 -18.45
C LEU A 62 6.80 -4.07 -17.65
N ILE A 63 5.61 -3.66 -18.05
CA ILE A 63 4.34 -4.01 -17.40
C ILE A 63 3.75 -5.24 -18.08
N GLU A 64 3.32 -6.22 -17.30
CA GLU A 64 2.62 -7.40 -17.83
C GLU A 64 1.34 -6.98 -18.57
N ARG A 65 1.26 -7.33 -19.84
CA ARG A 65 0.13 -7.09 -20.73
C ARG A 65 -0.95 -8.14 -20.46
N GLN A 66 -2.07 -7.71 -19.87
CA GLN A 66 -3.26 -8.55 -19.79
C GLN A 66 -3.89 -8.69 -21.18
N THR A 67 -3.76 -9.87 -21.78
CA THR A 67 -4.29 -10.18 -23.12
C THR A 67 -5.78 -10.55 -23.12
N ALA A 68 -6.35 -10.79 -21.93
CA ALA A 68 -7.79 -11.04 -21.72
C ALA A 68 -8.32 -10.15 -20.59
N PRO A 69 -9.59 -9.69 -20.66
CA PRO A 69 -10.20 -8.96 -19.56
C PRO A 69 -10.21 -9.82 -18.29
N LEU A 70 -9.92 -9.21 -17.14
CA LEU A 70 -9.95 -9.88 -15.86
C LEU A 70 -11.33 -10.50 -15.59
N PRO A 71 -11.40 -11.75 -15.08
CA PRO A 71 -12.66 -12.36 -14.73
C PRO A 71 -13.35 -11.55 -13.63
N PHE A 72 -14.67 -11.39 -13.70
CA PHE A 72 -15.45 -10.77 -12.64
C PHE A 72 -15.90 -11.83 -11.63
N GLU A 73 -15.50 -11.67 -10.37
CA GLU A 73 -15.85 -12.51 -9.22
C GLU A 73 -15.88 -14.02 -9.56
N PRO A 74 -14.71 -14.61 -9.90
CA PRO A 74 -14.63 -15.98 -10.37
C PRO A 74 -15.10 -16.97 -9.31
N LYS A 75 -15.52 -18.18 -9.73
CA LYS A 75 -15.96 -19.24 -8.78
C LYS A 75 -14.80 -19.90 -8.04
N THR A 76 -13.61 -19.90 -8.65
CA THR A 76 -12.39 -20.49 -8.11
C THR A 76 -11.20 -19.59 -8.45
N LEU A 77 -10.13 -19.66 -7.65
CA LEU A 77 -8.83 -19.07 -7.98
C LEU A 77 -7.84 -20.16 -8.38
N ALA A 78 -7.00 -19.85 -9.37
CA ALA A 78 -5.87 -20.70 -9.71
C ALA A 78 -4.81 -20.59 -8.62
N GLN A 79 -4.01 -21.65 -8.45
CA GLN A 79 -2.82 -21.58 -7.62
C GLN A 79 -1.79 -20.61 -8.24
N GLY A 80 -0.98 -19.97 -7.40
CA GLY A 80 0.02 -19.00 -7.83
C GLY A 80 -0.58 -17.61 -8.08
N ARG A 81 0.04 -16.87 -9.01
CA ARG A 81 -0.31 -15.49 -9.35
C ARG A 81 -1.60 -15.43 -10.16
N GLY A 82 -2.48 -14.50 -9.83
CA GLY A 82 -3.60 -14.12 -10.69
C GLY A 82 -4.20 -12.77 -10.34
N ALA A 83 -5.28 -12.42 -11.03
CA ALA A 83 -6.10 -11.26 -10.71
C ALA A 83 -7.55 -11.47 -11.14
N PHE A 84 -8.48 -10.75 -10.51
CA PHE A 84 -9.89 -10.69 -10.90
C PHE A 84 -10.49 -9.31 -10.55
N LEU A 85 -11.70 -9.03 -11.04
CA LEU A 85 -12.47 -7.85 -10.72
C LEU A 85 -13.61 -8.18 -9.74
N THR A 86 -13.92 -7.25 -8.83
CA THR A 86 -15.12 -7.29 -8.00
C THR A 86 -15.82 -5.93 -8.04
N ALA A 87 -17.12 -5.91 -7.74
CA ALA A 87 -17.87 -4.66 -7.59
C ALA A 87 -17.33 -3.84 -6.41
N GLY A 88 -17.60 -2.53 -6.40
CA GLY A 88 -17.47 -1.72 -5.18
C GLY A 88 -18.59 -2.00 -4.17
N GLY A 89 -18.48 -1.38 -3.00
CA GLY A 89 -19.46 -1.46 -1.91
C GLY A 89 -20.77 -0.71 -2.20
N ALA A 90 -21.55 -0.47 -1.14
CA ALA A 90 -22.85 0.20 -1.25
C ALA A 90 -22.72 1.59 -1.90
N GLY A 91 -23.52 1.85 -2.94
CA GLY A 91 -23.45 3.09 -3.72
C GLY A 91 -22.32 3.14 -4.75
N HIS A 92 -21.51 2.09 -4.84
CA HIS A 92 -20.36 1.96 -5.75
C HIS A 92 -20.37 0.61 -6.50
N GLU A 93 -21.52 -0.05 -6.64
CA GLU A 93 -21.66 -1.40 -7.21
C GLU A 93 -21.26 -1.46 -8.70
N SER A 94 -21.33 -0.33 -9.40
CA SER A 94 -20.86 -0.19 -10.78
C SER A 94 -19.34 -0.02 -10.89
N HIS A 95 -18.67 0.38 -9.80
CA HIS A 95 -17.21 0.51 -9.77
C HIS A 95 -16.55 -0.87 -9.80
N ARG A 96 -15.31 -0.91 -10.27
CA ARG A 96 -14.55 -2.15 -10.40
C ARG A 96 -13.25 -2.05 -9.61
N ILE A 97 -13.09 -2.97 -8.67
CA ILE A 97 -11.89 -3.11 -7.85
C ILE A 97 -11.11 -4.30 -8.41
N THR A 98 -9.82 -4.09 -8.67
CA THR A 98 -8.92 -5.18 -9.05
C THR A 98 -8.44 -5.90 -7.79
N VAL A 99 -8.51 -7.22 -7.78
CA VAL A 99 -7.94 -8.06 -6.73
C VAL A 99 -6.78 -8.85 -7.34
N ALA A 100 -5.56 -8.36 -7.18
CA ALA A 100 -4.35 -9.04 -7.61
C ALA A 100 -3.89 -9.99 -6.49
N TYR A 101 -3.96 -11.29 -6.74
CA TYR A 101 -3.76 -12.31 -5.71
C TYR A 101 -2.56 -13.22 -5.97
N TYR A 102 -2.12 -13.87 -4.90
CA TYR A 102 -1.19 -14.99 -4.93
C TYR A 102 -1.65 -16.10 -3.97
N VAL A 103 -1.98 -17.27 -4.50
CA VAL A 103 -2.32 -18.47 -3.72
C VAL A 103 -1.06 -19.34 -3.59
N PRO A 104 -0.52 -19.61 -2.38
CA PRO A 104 0.74 -20.33 -2.23
C PRO A 104 0.67 -21.80 -2.65
N SER A 105 1.82 -22.38 -3.00
CA SER A 105 1.97 -23.78 -3.43
C SER A 105 1.43 -24.80 -2.40
N ARG A 106 1.45 -24.43 -1.12
CA ARG A 106 1.02 -25.25 0.02
C ARG A 106 -0.28 -24.78 0.66
N PHE A 107 -1.07 -23.98 -0.06
CA PHE A 107 -2.32 -23.41 0.47
C PHE A 107 -3.24 -24.49 1.06
N THR A 108 -3.78 -24.21 2.23
CA THR A 108 -4.77 -25.03 2.93
C THR A 108 -5.93 -24.15 3.41
N PRO A 109 -7.09 -24.72 3.76
CA PRO A 109 -8.18 -23.93 4.33
C PRO A 109 -7.78 -23.13 5.59
N GLN A 110 -6.76 -23.55 6.33
CA GLN A 110 -6.26 -22.88 7.54
C GLN A 110 -5.21 -21.80 7.25
N SER A 111 -4.80 -21.65 5.99
CA SER A 111 -3.82 -20.62 5.59
C SER A 111 -4.38 -19.23 5.90
N PRO A 112 -3.57 -18.32 6.50
CA PRO A 112 -3.99 -16.94 6.72
C PRO A 112 -4.31 -16.22 5.40
N VAL A 113 -5.05 -15.12 5.51
CA VAL A 113 -5.31 -14.20 4.39
C VAL A 113 -4.74 -12.83 4.74
N LEU A 114 -3.97 -12.26 3.82
CA LEU A 114 -3.43 -10.90 3.89
C LEU A 114 -4.03 -10.06 2.76
N LEU A 115 -4.71 -8.98 3.14
CA LEU A 115 -5.12 -7.95 2.19
C LEU A 115 -4.07 -6.84 2.12
N ILE A 116 -3.77 -6.37 0.91
CA ILE A 116 -2.78 -5.30 0.69
C ILE A 116 -3.46 -4.09 0.05
N LEU A 117 -3.20 -2.90 0.58
CA LEU A 117 -3.64 -1.63 -0.01
C LEU A 117 -2.46 -0.88 -0.64
N PRO A 118 -2.47 -0.68 -1.97
CA PRO A 118 -1.49 0.12 -2.67
C PRO A 118 -1.39 1.58 -2.20
N GLY A 119 -0.31 2.23 -2.63
CA GLY A 119 -0.14 3.68 -2.52
C GLY A 119 -1.02 4.44 -3.53
N SER A 120 -0.73 5.73 -3.73
CA SER A 120 -1.54 6.60 -4.61
C SER A 120 -1.60 6.14 -6.07
N ALA A 121 -0.60 5.37 -6.54
CA ALA A 121 -0.57 4.79 -7.89
C ALA A 121 -1.58 3.66 -8.13
N ARG A 122 -2.19 3.11 -7.05
CA ARG A 122 -3.25 2.09 -7.10
C ARG A 122 -2.87 0.76 -7.74
N ASP A 123 -1.57 0.53 -7.97
CA ASP A 123 -1.09 -0.68 -8.63
C ASP A 123 -1.09 -1.87 -7.65
N ALA A 124 -2.14 -2.69 -7.77
CA ALA A 124 -2.28 -3.90 -6.99
C ALA A 124 -1.29 -4.99 -7.38
N ALA A 125 -0.91 -5.09 -8.66
CA ALA A 125 0.00 -6.13 -9.11
C ALA A 125 1.41 -5.87 -8.56
N ASP A 126 1.88 -4.63 -8.68
CA ASP A 126 3.14 -4.15 -8.12
C ASP A 126 3.20 -4.38 -6.60
N TYR A 127 2.13 -4.06 -5.87
CA TYR A 127 2.08 -4.29 -4.42
C TYR A 127 2.02 -5.76 -4.00
N ARG A 128 1.54 -6.66 -4.86
CA ARG A 128 1.53 -8.11 -4.61
C ARG A 128 2.92 -8.72 -4.82
N GLU A 129 3.69 -8.27 -5.82
CA GLU A 129 4.94 -8.93 -6.23
C GLU A 129 5.96 -9.12 -5.08
N PRO A 130 6.27 -8.11 -4.24
CA PRO A 130 7.23 -8.25 -3.13
C PRO A 130 6.80 -9.27 -2.06
N TRP A 131 5.51 -9.64 -2.06
CA TRP A 131 4.92 -10.57 -1.11
C TRP A 131 4.91 -12.02 -1.59
N ILE A 132 5.21 -12.32 -2.85
CA ILE A 132 5.13 -13.70 -3.39
C ILE A 132 6.03 -14.68 -2.61
N ALA A 133 7.31 -14.35 -2.44
CA ALA A 133 8.24 -15.22 -1.72
C ALA A 133 7.83 -15.43 -0.25
N ARG A 134 7.24 -14.39 0.36
CA ARG A 134 6.73 -14.39 1.73
C ARG A 134 5.45 -15.21 1.84
N ALA A 135 4.58 -15.11 0.84
CA ALA A 135 3.35 -15.89 0.73
C ALA A 135 3.65 -17.39 0.69
N GLU A 136 4.64 -17.80 -0.12
CA GLU A 136 5.10 -19.19 -0.17
C GLU A 136 5.66 -19.67 1.17
N SER A 137 6.50 -18.85 1.79
CA SER A 137 7.20 -19.24 3.01
C SER A 137 6.27 -19.34 4.22
N ALA A 138 5.43 -18.32 4.43
CA ALA A 138 4.46 -18.25 5.53
C ALA A 138 3.13 -18.97 5.22
N ASN A 139 2.97 -19.52 4.02
CA ASN A 139 1.73 -20.15 3.54
C ASN A 139 0.50 -19.25 3.73
N VAL A 140 0.59 -18.01 3.26
CA VAL A 140 -0.48 -17.00 3.36
C VAL A 140 -1.03 -16.67 1.99
N LEU A 141 -2.36 -16.62 1.87
CA LEU A 141 -3.04 -16.07 0.69
C LEU A 141 -2.86 -14.55 0.70
N VAL A 142 -2.29 -14.01 -0.37
CA VAL A 142 -2.13 -12.55 -0.52
C VAL A 142 -3.12 -12.03 -1.55
N ALA A 143 -3.78 -10.91 -1.25
CA ALA A 143 -4.65 -10.20 -2.19
C ALA A 143 -4.47 -8.68 -2.06
N ALA A 144 -3.87 -8.06 -3.07
CA ALA A 144 -3.74 -6.62 -3.18
C ALA A 144 -4.97 -6.03 -3.89
N LEU A 145 -5.50 -4.93 -3.36
CA LEU A 145 -6.77 -4.33 -3.78
C LEU A 145 -6.52 -3.01 -4.52
N GLY A 146 -6.71 -3.03 -5.84
CA GLY A 146 -6.52 -1.89 -6.73
C GLY A 146 -7.84 -1.15 -6.94
N TYR A 147 -7.94 0.03 -6.33
CA TYR A 147 -9.07 0.94 -6.46
C TYR A 147 -8.73 2.02 -7.50
N PRO A 148 -9.32 1.97 -8.71
CA PRO A 148 -8.92 2.86 -9.81
C PRO A 148 -9.24 4.31 -9.50
N GLU A 149 -8.30 5.21 -9.76
CA GLU A 149 -8.44 6.65 -9.49
C GLU A 149 -9.65 7.28 -10.18
N ALA A 150 -9.99 6.81 -11.39
CA ALA A 150 -11.16 7.30 -12.14
C ALA A 150 -12.51 7.07 -11.43
N SER A 151 -12.58 6.10 -10.50
CA SER A 151 -13.80 5.81 -9.72
C SER A 151 -13.61 6.06 -8.21
N TYR A 152 -12.37 6.17 -7.76
CA TYR A 152 -11.99 6.37 -6.37
C TYR A 152 -10.94 7.49 -6.27
N ASP A 153 -11.43 8.72 -6.28
CA ASP A 153 -10.63 9.93 -6.11
C ASP A 153 -9.95 9.99 -4.72
N PHE A 154 -9.32 11.12 -4.40
CA PHE A 154 -8.67 11.29 -3.10
C PHE A 154 -9.63 11.11 -1.91
N SER A 155 -10.86 11.59 -2.04
CA SER A 155 -11.88 11.52 -0.99
C SER A 155 -12.35 10.08 -0.80
N ALA A 156 -12.62 9.36 -1.89
CA ALA A 156 -13.12 8.00 -1.86
C ALA A 156 -12.03 6.98 -1.44
N TYR A 157 -10.78 7.19 -1.82
CA TYR A 157 -9.68 6.27 -1.48
C TYR A 157 -8.95 6.69 -0.21
N GLN A 158 -8.07 7.70 -0.26
CA GLN A 158 -7.22 8.09 0.87
C GLN A 158 -8.06 8.39 2.13
N MET A 159 -9.17 9.11 1.96
CA MET A 159 -10.07 9.45 3.07
C MET A 159 -11.16 8.40 3.33
N GLY A 160 -11.17 7.29 2.58
CA GLY A 160 -12.09 6.16 2.76
C GLY A 160 -13.57 6.52 2.53
N GLY A 161 -13.87 7.59 1.79
CA GLY A 161 -15.22 8.08 1.55
C GLY A 161 -15.85 8.81 2.73
N VAL A 162 -15.09 9.08 3.81
CA VAL A 162 -15.58 9.82 5.01
C VAL A 162 -15.92 11.27 4.67
N ILE A 163 -15.24 11.82 3.68
CA ILE A 163 -15.54 13.13 3.10
C ILE A 163 -15.89 12.97 1.61
N GLY A 164 -16.58 13.97 1.07
CA GLY A 164 -16.87 14.12 -0.35
C GLY A 164 -16.89 15.60 -0.71
N ASN A 165 -17.13 15.90 -1.99
CA ASN A 165 -17.12 17.27 -2.52
C ASN A 165 -15.83 18.03 -2.16
N LEU A 166 -14.70 17.34 -2.13
CA LEU A 166 -13.41 17.91 -1.79
C LEU A 166 -12.97 18.88 -2.88
N ILE A 167 -12.69 20.10 -2.47
CA ILE A 167 -12.14 21.16 -3.31
C ILE A 167 -10.85 21.62 -2.63
N MET A 168 -9.76 21.53 -3.38
CA MET A 168 -8.49 22.16 -3.04
C MET A 168 -8.26 23.32 -4.00
N ARG A 169 -8.37 24.54 -3.50
CA ARG A 169 -8.10 25.78 -4.25
C ARG A 169 -6.60 26.02 -4.30
N ASN A 170 -6.16 26.82 -5.27
CA ASN A 170 -4.75 27.24 -5.37
C ASN A 170 -3.74 26.07 -5.45
N MET A 171 -4.17 24.95 -6.05
CA MET A 171 -3.30 23.81 -6.29
C MET A 171 -2.09 24.21 -7.14
N PRO A 172 -0.88 23.70 -6.80
CA PRO A 172 0.29 23.92 -7.64
C PRO A 172 0.03 23.38 -9.05
N PRO A 173 0.52 24.07 -10.10
CA PRO A 173 0.37 23.57 -11.46
C PRO A 173 1.14 22.24 -11.62
N SER A 174 0.60 21.35 -12.45
CA SER A 174 1.35 20.18 -12.91
C SER A 174 2.61 20.60 -13.66
N VAL A 175 3.71 19.88 -13.43
CA VAL A 175 4.99 20.10 -14.11
C VAL A 175 5.23 18.91 -15.03
N ASN A 176 5.46 19.16 -16.32
CA ASN A 176 5.66 18.10 -17.34
C ASN A 176 4.53 17.05 -17.41
N GLY A 177 3.29 17.45 -17.09
CA GLY A 177 2.13 16.54 -17.06
C GLY A 177 2.02 15.69 -15.80
N GLU A 178 2.92 15.86 -14.84
CA GLU A 178 2.86 15.18 -13.54
C GLU A 178 2.19 16.08 -12.50
N SER A 179 1.25 15.50 -11.74
CA SER A 179 0.63 16.17 -10.60
C SER A 179 1.65 16.41 -9.49
N PRO A 180 1.57 17.54 -8.77
CA PRO A 180 2.49 17.81 -7.66
C PRO A 180 2.34 16.76 -6.57
N THR A 181 3.46 16.17 -6.15
CA THR A 181 3.51 15.27 -4.99
C THR A 181 3.54 16.05 -3.68
N VAL A 182 3.92 17.32 -3.74
CA VAL A 182 4.03 18.23 -2.60
C VAL A 182 3.06 19.36 -2.79
N ILE A 183 2.12 19.46 -1.87
CA ILE A 183 1.00 20.40 -2.00
C ILE A 183 1.00 21.29 -0.77
N ASN A 184 1.39 22.54 -0.95
CA ASN A 184 1.36 23.57 0.10
C ASN A 184 0.13 24.45 -0.11
N LEU A 185 -0.84 24.36 0.80
CA LEU A 185 -2.08 25.13 0.79
C LEU A 185 -2.29 25.83 2.12
N ARG A 186 -3.16 26.83 2.13
CA ARG A 186 -3.69 27.37 3.39
C ARG A 186 -4.88 26.52 3.83
N ASP A 187 -5.23 26.57 5.11
CA ASP A 187 -6.35 25.79 5.64
C ASP A 187 -7.67 26.15 4.94
N GLU A 188 -7.88 27.43 4.63
CA GLU A 188 -9.06 27.95 3.92
C GLU A 188 -9.14 27.59 2.43
N ASP A 189 -8.05 27.08 1.85
CA ASP A 189 -8.04 26.63 0.45
C ASP A 189 -8.67 25.23 0.31
N ILE A 190 -8.92 24.53 1.42
CA ILE A 190 -9.53 23.20 1.44
C ILE A 190 -10.97 23.30 1.94
N SER A 191 -11.92 22.80 1.14
CA SER A 191 -13.31 22.63 1.57
C SER A 191 -13.84 21.27 1.18
N PHE A 192 -14.70 20.68 1.99
CA PHE A 192 -15.31 19.38 1.75
C PHE A 192 -16.64 19.28 2.53
N THR A 193 -17.40 18.23 2.27
CA THR A 193 -18.54 17.83 3.09
C THR A 193 -18.27 16.48 3.73
N VAL A 194 -18.64 16.29 5.00
CA VAL A 194 -18.62 14.96 5.60
C VAL A 194 -19.71 14.12 4.96
N ASN A 195 -19.38 12.88 4.58
CA ASN A 195 -20.33 11.91 4.04
C ASN A 195 -21.06 11.20 5.19
N PRO A 196 -22.37 11.41 5.39
CA PRO A 196 -23.11 10.77 6.49
C PRO A 196 -23.43 9.30 6.23
N HIS A 197 -23.30 8.82 4.99
CA HIS A 197 -23.61 7.46 4.57
C HIS A 197 -22.45 6.52 4.87
N ARG A 198 -22.31 6.10 6.13
CA ARG A 198 -21.20 5.25 6.60
C ARG A 198 -21.13 3.90 5.88
N GLU A 199 -22.26 3.43 5.36
CA GLU A 199 -22.37 2.22 4.55
C GLU A 199 -21.70 2.32 3.19
N SER A 200 -21.56 3.55 2.63
CA SER A 200 -20.87 3.79 1.36
C SER A 200 -19.38 4.11 1.53
N TRP A 201 -18.90 4.20 2.77
CA TRP A 201 -17.47 4.33 3.03
C TRP A 201 -16.72 3.11 2.51
N LEU A 202 -15.42 3.25 2.28
CA LEU A 202 -14.58 2.21 1.69
C LEU A 202 -14.43 0.97 2.61
N PHE A 203 -14.52 1.17 3.92
CA PHE A 203 -14.11 0.18 4.92
C PHE A 203 -14.86 -1.17 4.86
N PRO A 204 -16.20 -1.22 4.65
CA PRO A 204 -16.93 -2.48 4.53
C PRO A 204 -16.51 -3.34 3.32
N ASP A 205 -15.86 -2.76 2.30
CA ASP A 205 -15.37 -3.54 1.17
C ASP A 205 -14.36 -4.60 1.59
N PHE A 206 -13.55 -4.36 2.62
CA PHE A 206 -12.51 -5.31 3.01
C PHE A 206 -13.09 -6.61 3.55
N ASP A 207 -14.13 -6.54 4.38
CA ASP A 207 -14.85 -7.72 4.88
C ASP A 207 -15.60 -8.46 3.76
N ARG A 208 -16.16 -7.71 2.80
CA ARG A 208 -16.86 -8.28 1.64
C ARG A 208 -15.88 -9.01 0.72
N ILE A 209 -14.77 -8.37 0.35
CA ILE A 209 -13.74 -8.95 -0.52
C ILE A 209 -13.07 -10.13 0.17
N PHE A 210 -12.81 -10.05 1.48
CA PHE A 210 -12.36 -11.20 2.27
C PHE A 210 -13.35 -12.36 2.18
N GLY A 211 -14.65 -12.10 2.33
CA GLY A 211 -15.70 -13.12 2.17
C GLY A 211 -15.71 -13.75 0.77
N LEU A 212 -15.46 -12.97 -0.28
CA LEU A 212 -15.29 -13.49 -1.63
C LEU A 212 -14.07 -14.41 -1.70
N LEU A 213 -12.89 -13.97 -1.23
CA LEU A 213 -11.67 -14.79 -1.20
C LEU A 213 -11.87 -16.10 -0.47
N VAL A 214 -12.51 -16.07 0.71
CA VAL A 214 -12.87 -17.26 1.49
C VAL A 214 -13.70 -18.23 0.65
N LYS A 215 -14.75 -17.74 0.00
CA LYS A 215 -15.65 -18.55 -0.83
C LYS A 215 -14.93 -19.18 -2.02
N VAL A 216 -14.10 -18.43 -2.74
CA VAL A 216 -13.49 -18.88 -4.02
C VAL A 216 -12.23 -19.73 -3.82
N THR A 217 -11.66 -19.72 -2.62
CA THR A 217 -10.50 -20.56 -2.26
C THR A 217 -10.85 -21.73 -1.36
N GLY A 218 -12.04 -21.75 -0.75
CA GLY A 218 -12.39 -22.73 0.27
C GLY A 218 -11.64 -22.52 1.60
N SER A 219 -11.15 -21.30 1.86
CA SER A 219 -10.55 -20.96 3.15
C SER A 219 -11.55 -21.14 4.30
N ALA A 220 -11.05 -21.51 5.47
CA ALA A 220 -11.78 -21.54 6.74
C ALA A 220 -11.44 -20.33 7.63
N ALA A 221 -10.65 -19.37 7.12
CA ALA A 221 -10.31 -18.16 7.85
C ALA A 221 -11.56 -17.33 8.18
N THR A 222 -11.65 -16.87 9.43
CA THR A 222 -12.73 -15.98 9.91
C THR A 222 -12.29 -14.53 10.02
N GLN A 223 -10.99 -14.28 9.96
CA GLN A 223 -10.34 -12.97 10.02
C GLN A 223 -9.19 -12.89 9.02
N TYR A 224 -8.72 -11.68 8.74
CA TYR A 224 -7.59 -11.42 7.85
C TYR A 224 -6.63 -10.40 8.46
N ASP A 225 -5.38 -10.41 8.00
CA ASP A 225 -4.41 -9.35 8.27
C ASP A 225 -4.45 -8.30 7.14
N MET A 226 -4.01 -7.07 7.40
CA MET A 226 -3.86 -6.05 6.37
C MET A 226 -2.51 -5.37 6.42
N PHE A 227 -1.97 -5.06 5.25
CA PHE A 227 -0.83 -4.16 5.06
C PHE A 227 -1.20 -3.05 4.08
N GLY A 228 -0.78 -1.83 4.38
CA GLY A 228 -0.96 -0.69 3.49
C GLY A 228 0.21 0.26 3.63
N HIS A 229 0.69 0.79 2.51
CA HIS A 229 1.79 1.75 2.49
C HIS A 229 1.34 3.07 1.86
N SER A 230 1.85 4.20 2.37
CA SER A 230 1.52 5.53 1.85
C SER A 230 0.01 5.80 1.89
N ALA A 231 -0.67 6.00 0.77
CA ALA A 231 -2.12 6.11 0.69
C ALA A 231 -2.85 4.89 1.31
N GLY A 232 -2.34 3.66 1.13
CA GLY A 232 -2.92 2.48 1.76
C GLY A 232 -2.85 2.53 3.29
N ALA A 233 -1.79 3.09 3.86
CA ALA A 233 -1.67 3.30 5.31
C ALA A 233 -2.63 4.36 5.84
N GLN A 234 -2.92 5.38 5.01
CA GLN A 234 -3.96 6.36 5.31
C GLN A 234 -5.33 5.69 5.47
N ILE A 235 -5.63 4.69 4.64
CA ILE A 235 -6.86 3.92 4.73
C ILE A 235 -6.87 3.02 5.97
N LEU A 236 -5.76 2.33 6.27
CA LEU A 236 -5.73 1.36 7.37
C LEU A 236 -5.86 1.99 8.76
N HIS A 237 -5.23 3.15 9.03
CA HIS A 237 -5.46 3.82 10.32
C HIS A 237 -6.90 4.34 10.40
N ARG A 238 -7.48 4.79 9.29
CA ARG A 238 -8.90 5.19 9.21
C ARG A 238 -9.85 4.03 9.39
N LEU A 239 -9.53 2.84 8.86
CA LEU A 239 -10.26 1.61 9.13
C LEU A 239 -10.31 1.33 10.64
N ALA A 240 -9.17 1.46 11.32
CA ALA A 240 -9.10 1.30 12.78
C ALA A 240 -9.98 2.31 13.52
N LEU A 241 -10.08 3.56 13.04
CA LEU A 241 -10.86 4.62 13.68
C LEU A 241 -12.36 4.57 13.36
N PHE A 242 -12.72 4.28 12.12
CA PHE A 242 -14.09 4.42 11.60
C PHE A 242 -14.88 3.12 11.55
N HIS A 243 -14.19 1.98 11.54
CA HIS A 243 -14.80 0.66 11.37
C HIS A 243 -14.05 -0.43 12.15
N ALA A 244 -13.79 -0.15 13.43
CA ALA A 244 -13.05 -1.02 14.35
C ALA A 244 -13.70 -2.41 14.60
N THR A 245 -14.93 -2.63 14.14
CA THR A 245 -15.67 -3.90 14.24
C THR A 245 -15.51 -4.81 13.02
N SER A 246 -14.63 -4.47 12.08
CA SER A 246 -14.31 -5.32 10.92
C SER A 246 -13.74 -6.68 11.33
N LYS A 247 -13.61 -7.60 10.37
CA LYS A 247 -12.91 -8.88 10.56
C LYS A 247 -11.37 -8.74 10.49
N ALA A 248 -10.83 -7.53 10.34
CA ALA A 248 -9.40 -7.32 10.33
C ALA A 248 -8.79 -7.62 11.71
N ARG A 249 -7.83 -8.55 11.74
CA ARG A 249 -7.16 -9.02 12.95
C ARG A 249 -5.98 -8.15 13.35
N ARG A 250 -5.17 -7.74 12.38
CA ARG A 250 -3.98 -6.88 12.55
C ARG A 250 -3.87 -5.94 11.36
N LEU A 251 -3.61 -4.66 11.62
CA LEU A 251 -3.53 -3.61 10.62
C LEU A 251 -2.12 -3.02 10.61
N LEU A 252 -1.39 -3.11 9.50
CA LEU A 252 -0.03 -2.60 9.37
C LEU A 252 -0.02 -1.39 8.45
N ALA A 253 -0.13 -0.19 9.04
CA ALA A 253 -0.16 1.08 8.35
C ALA A 253 1.26 1.66 8.26
N ALA A 254 1.88 1.57 7.08
CA ALA A 254 3.25 1.99 6.83
C ALA A 254 3.34 3.36 6.15
N ASN A 255 4.09 4.30 6.74
CA ASN A 255 4.47 5.58 6.12
C ASN A 255 3.28 6.39 5.58
N ALA A 256 2.21 6.59 6.37
CA ALA A 256 1.09 7.38 5.91
C ALA A 256 1.50 8.86 5.76
N GLY A 257 1.10 9.50 4.65
CA GLY A 257 1.37 10.93 4.42
C GLY A 257 0.47 11.86 5.24
N LEU A 258 -0.71 11.39 5.62
CA LEU A 258 -1.74 12.16 6.32
C LEU A 258 -2.44 11.26 7.34
N TYR A 259 -2.64 11.78 8.56
CA TYR A 259 -3.32 11.08 9.63
C TYR A 259 -4.58 11.83 10.07
N THR A 260 -5.63 11.08 10.33
CA THR A 260 -6.78 11.50 11.13
C THR A 260 -6.51 11.04 12.55
N LEU A 261 -6.40 12.00 13.48
CA LEU A 261 -6.14 11.75 14.89
C LEU A 261 -7.38 11.16 15.59
N PRO A 262 -7.19 10.36 16.67
CA PRO A 262 -8.27 9.85 17.50
C PRO A 262 -8.91 10.93 18.40
N SER A 263 -9.28 12.09 17.84
CA SER A 263 -9.83 13.24 18.55
C SER A 263 -11.25 13.54 18.10
N LEU A 264 -12.21 13.60 19.04
CA LEU A 264 -13.59 14.03 18.79
C LEU A 264 -13.76 15.56 18.79
N ASP A 265 -12.69 16.29 19.15
CA ASP A 265 -12.70 17.74 19.32
C ASP A 265 -12.20 18.46 18.04
N GLU A 266 -11.61 17.71 17.10
CA GLU A 266 -11.10 18.22 15.84
C GLU A 266 -11.85 17.67 14.63
N PRO A 267 -12.24 18.49 13.65
CA PRO A 267 -12.90 18.01 12.43
C PRO A 267 -11.92 17.34 11.46
N GLN A 268 -12.45 16.70 10.43
CA GLN A 268 -11.68 16.28 9.25
C GLN A 268 -10.88 17.46 8.68
N LEU A 269 -9.74 17.26 8.02
CA LEU A 269 -9.06 15.97 7.75
C LEU A 269 -8.31 15.42 8.98
N SER A 270 -8.13 16.26 10.01
CA SER A 270 -7.20 16.05 11.13
C SER A 270 -7.79 15.26 12.29
N GLY A 271 -9.12 15.25 12.48
CA GLY A 271 -9.78 14.51 13.56
C GLY A 271 -11.17 13.99 13.19
N LEU A 272 -11.91 13.50 14.17
CA LEU A 272 -13.16 12.75 14.02
C LEU A 272 -14.43 13.59 14.21
N ALA A 273 -14.33 14.86 14.61
CA ALA A 273 -15.50 15.69 14.87
C ALA A 273 -16.39 15.79 13.62
N GLY A 274 -17.71 15.66 13.82
CA GLY A 274 -18.71 15.71 12.75
C GLY A 274 -18.87 14.43 11.93
N THR A 275 -18.05 13.39 12.16
CA THR A 275 -18.12 12.11 11.40
C THR A 275 -19.15 11.12 11.95
N GLY A 276 -19.78 11.42 13.08
CA GLY A 276 -20.71 10.52 13.76
C GLY A 276 -20.04 9.43 14.61
N ILE A 277 -18.70 9.40 14.71
CA ILE A 277 -17.99 8.51 15.63
C ILE A 277 -18.26 8.92 17.08
N THR A 278 -18.71 7.94 17.85
CA THR A 278 -19.01 8.12 19.28
C THR A 278 -17.78 7.85 20.16
N SER A 279 -17.82 8.31 21.42
CA SER A 279 -16.78 7.96 22.40
C SER A 279 -16.64 6.45 22.61
N ARG A 280 -17.73 5.67 22.45
CA ARG A 280 -17.72 4.21 22.55
C ARG A 280 -16.96 3.58 21.38
N GLU A 281 -17.26 4.02 20.16
CA GLU A 281 -16.55 3.53 18.97
C GLU A 281 -15.07 3.91 19.02
N LEU A 282 -14.74 5.10 19.52
CA LEU A 282 -13.36 5.52 19.74
C LEU A 282 -12.62 4.62 20.74
N THR A 283 -13.28 4.20 21.83
CA THR A 283 -12.71 3.20 22.74
C THR A 283 -12.41 1.88 22.03
N THR A 284 -13.32 1.41 21.17
CA THR A 284 -13.08 0.21 20.35
C THR A 284 -11.91 0.40 19.39
N ALA A 285 -11.81 1.57 18.76
CA ALA A 285 -10.71 1.90 17.85
C ALA A 285 -9.33 1.89 18.53
N LEU A 286 -9.23 2.41 19.75
CA LEU A 286 -7.99 2.40 20.54
C LEU A 286 -7.58 0.97 20.98
N SER A 287 -8.53 0.04 21.01
CA SER A 287 -8.30 -1.37 21.30
C SER A 287 -7.97 -2.22 20.06
N ALA A 288 -8.03 -1.65 18.85
CA ALA A 288 -7.67 -2.34 17.61
C ALA A 288 -6.17 -2.68 17.57
N GLN A 289 -5.81 -3.80 16.93
CA GLN A 289 -4.42 -4.21 16.72
C GLN A 289 -3.78 -3.44 15.56
N LEU A 290 -3.63 -2.13 15.73
CA LEU A 290 -3.01 -1.24 14.75
C LEU A 290 -1.51 -1.13 14.98
N HIS A 291 -0.73 -1.51 13.99
CA HIS A 291 0.71 -1.32 13.94
C HIS A 291 1.01 -0.14 13.00
N VAL A 292 1.54 0.93 13.57
CA VAL A 292 2.07 2.08 12.83
C VAL A 292 3.53 1.78 12.52
N LEU A 293 3.85 1.60 11.24
CA LEU A 293 5.21 1.33 10.77
C LEU A 293 5.76 2.62 10.13
N LEU A 294 6.92 3.08 10.57
CA LEU A 294 7.55 4.29 10.07
C LEU A 294 8.97 4.00 9.61
N GLY A 295 9.30 4.29 8.37
CA GLY A 295 10.67 4.27 7.88
C GLY A 295 11.48 5.37 8.55
N GLU A 296 12.62 5.02 9.16
CA GLU A 296 13.50 5.97 9.83
C GLU A 296 14.01 7.08 8.88
N LEU A 297 14.13 6.77 7.58
CA LEU A 297 14.56 7.69 6.53
C LEU A 297 13.40 8.30 5.73
N ASP A 298 12.13 8.11 6.15
CA ASP A 298 10.99 8.82 5.55
C ASP A 298 10.81 10.20 6.20
N ASN A 299 11.93 10.95 6.21
CA ASN A 299 12.14 12.15 7.01
C ASN A 299 12.80 13.32 6.28
N ASP A 300 13.27 13.16 5.04
CA ASP A 300 14.25 14.08 4.41
C ASP A 300 13.78 14.76 3.10
N GLY A 301 12.49 14.73 2.77
CA GLY A 301 11.94 15.63 1.75
C GLY A 301 11.13 14.95 0.64
N GLU A 302 9.91 14.55 1.02
CA GLU A 302 8.76 14.61 0.09
C GLU A 302 8.86 13.76 -1.20
N ARG A 303 9.63 12.67 -1.18
CA ARG A 303 9.73 11.77 -2.34
C ARG A 303 8.65 10.70 -2.29
N GLY A 304 7.84 10.65 -3.34
CA GLY A 304 6.79 9.66 -3.54
C GLY A 304 5.50 9.96 -2.76
N GLY A 305 4.35 9.71 -3.40
CA GLY A 305 3.01 9.93 -2.83
C GLY A 305 2.65 11.40 -2.63
N ILE A 306 1.37 11.67 -2.37
CA ILE A 306 0.90 13.03 -2.03
C ILE A 306 1.31 13.36 -0.59
N HIS A 307 1.89 14.53 -0.41
CA HIS A 307 2.23 15.13 0.87
C HIS A 307 1.58 16.52 0.94
N LEU A 308 0.51 16.60 1.74
CA LEU A 308 -0.31 17.79 1.89
C LEU A 308 0.17 18.58 3.11
N HIS A 309 0.49 19.84 2.89
CA HIS A 309 0.91 20.83 3.87
C HIS A 309 -0.14 21.90 3.99
N THR A 310 -0.59 22.11 5.22
CA THR A 310 -1.34 23.30 5.64
C THR A 310 -0.87 23.68 7.04
N PRO A 311 -1.04 24.95 7.46
CA PRO A 311 -0.66 25.36 8.81
C PRO A 311 -1.26 24.47 9.91
N LYS A 312 -2.49 23.97 9.73
CA LYS A 312 -3.09 23.01 10.67
C LYS A 312 -2.45 21.61 10.61
N LEU A 313 -2.29 21.03 9.42
CA LEU A 313 -1.75 19.68 9.28
C LEU A 313 -0.29 19.59 9.73
N ASP A 314 0.48 20.66 9.55
CA ASP A 314 1.90 20.72 9.89
C ASP A 314 2.16 20.81 11.39
N GLN A 315 1.14 21.12 12.19
CA GLN A 315 1.21 20.98 13.66
C GLN A 315 1.45 19.53 14.09
N HIS A 316 1.11 18.56 13.22
CA HIS A 316 1.29 17.13 13.48
C HIS A 316 2.67 16.64 13.03
N GLY A 317 3.47 17.49 12.37
CA GLY A 317 4.78 17.13 11.80
C GLY A 317 4.89 17.50 10.34
N ILE A 318 6.13 17.77 9.89
CA ILE A 318 6.43 18.15 8.51
C ILE A 318 6.74 16.92 7.67
N SER A 319 7.31 15.87 8.27
CA SER A 319 7.61 14.60 7.59
C SER A 319 6.61 13.49 7.92
N ARG A 320 6.63 12.39 7.13
CA ARG A 320 5.81 11.19 7.41
C ARG A 320 6.19 10.53 8.73
N LEU A 321 7.49 10.46 9.01
CA LEU A 321 8.02 9.95 10.28
C LEU A 321 7.47 10.76 11.48
N GLU A 322 7.52 12.09 11.41
CA GLU A 322 7.00 12.96 12.49
C GLU A 322 5.49 12.81 12.64
N ARG A 323 4.74 12.86 11.52
CA ARG A 323 3.28 12.70 11.52
C ARG A 323 2.84 11.36 12.11
N GLY A 324 3.56 10.29 11.81
CA GLY A 324 3.30 8.97 12.38
C GLY A 324 3.57 8.88 13.87
N ARG A 325 4.69 9.44 14.34
CA ARG A 325 5.01 9.56 15.77
C ARG A 325 3.94 10.36 16.51
N HIS A 326 3.53 11.49 15.94
CA HIS A 326 2.47 12.35 16.50
C HIS A 326 1.13 11.61 16.58
N PHE A 327 0.72 10.92 15.52
CA PHE A 327 -0.51 10.12 15.50
C PHE A 327 -0.51 9.04 16.60
N PHE A 328 0.60 8.32 16.76
CA PHE A 328 0.71 7.31 17.82
C PHE A 328 0.64 7.94 19.23
N ALA A 329 1.33 9.06 19.44
CA ALA A 329 1.29 9.81 20.70
C ALA A 329 -0.14 10.33 21.01
N ALA A 330 -0.88 10.79 19.99
CA ALA A 330 -2.27 11.18 20.13
C ALA A 330 -3.16 9.99 20.55
N GLY A 331 -2.92 8.79 20.02
CA GLY A 331 -3.55 7.55 20.49
C GLY A 331 -3.27 7.27 21.96
N GLN A 332 -2.02 7.39 22.40
CA GLN A 332 -1.64 7.23 23.82
C GLN A 332 -2.31 8.26 24.71
N GLN A 333 -2.37 9.52 24.29
CA GLN A 333 -3.06 10.57 25.03
C GLN A 333 -4.55 10.28 25.16
N GLN A 334 -5.19 9.88 24.07
CA GLN A 334 -6.62 9.61 24.05
C GLN A 334 -6.99 8.39 24.90
N ALA A 335 -6.19 7.32 24.84
CA ALA A 335 -6.38 6.13 25.67
C ALA A 335 -6.27 6.47 27.16
N ARG A 336 -5.29 7.31 27.55
CA ARG A 336 -5.18 7.84 28.91
C ARG A 336 -6.40 8.68 29.30
N ARG A 337 -6.86 9.58 28.42
CA ARG A 337 -8.03 10.45 28.66
C ARG A 337 -9.30 9.64 28.90
N LEU A 338 -9.48 8.55 28.16
CA LEU A 338 -10.66 7.68 28.26
C LEU A 338 -10.51 6.56 29.29
N ASN A 339 -9.32 6.41 29.90
CA ASN A 339 -8.99 5.33 30.84
C ASN A 339 -9.21 3.93 30.25
N VAL A 340 -8.68 3.70 29.04
CA VAL A 340 -8.78 2.43 28.30
C VAL A 340 -7.38 1.98 27.85
N PRO A 341 -7.14 0.67 27.64
CA PRO A 341 -5.88 0.22 27.08
C PRO A 341 -5.71 0.71 25.64
N LEU A 342 -4.46 0.99 25.26
CA LEU A 342 -4.06 1.20 23.87
C LEU A 342 -3.42 -0.09 23.36
N HIS A 343 -4.00 -0.70 22.33
CA HIS A 343 -3.42 -1.88 21.65
C HIS A 343 -2.70 -1.53 20.35
N TRP A 344 -2.45 -0.24 20.12
CA TRP A 344 -1.65 0.19 19.01
C TRP A 344 -0.17 -0.04 19.31
N HIS A 345 0.60 -0.31 18.27
CA HIS A 345 2.04 -0.49 18.34
C HIS A 345 2.76 0.45 17.36
N LEU A 346 3.89 1.02 17.77
CA LEU A 346 4.75 1.82 16.91
C LEU A 346 6.02 1.03 16.58
N HIS A 347 6.37 0.99 15.30
CA HIS A 347 7.57 0.31 14.80
C HIS A 347 8.33 1.28 13.90
N GLU A 348 9.54 1.66 14.30
CA GLU A 348 10.45 2.43 13.44
C GLU A 348 11.39 1.46 12.74
N ILE A 349 11.43 1.50 11.41
CA ILE A 349 12.13 0.54 10.57
C ILE A 349 13.48 1.15 10.15
N PRO A 350 14.61 0.63 10.67
CA PRO A 350 15.91 1.28 10.49
C PRO A 350 16.36 1.32 9.03
N GLY A 351 16.88 2.48 8.62
CA GLY A 351 17.45 2.67 7.29
C GLY A 351 16.47 2.47 6.12
N VAL A 352 15.16 2.52 6.35
CA VAL A 352 14.10 2.44 5.31
C VAL A 352 13.45 3.80 5.13
N GLY A 353 13.24 4.23 3.88
CA GLY A 353 12.53 5.46 3.52
C GLY A 353 11.10 5.17 3.05
N HIS A 354 10.63 5.91 2.04
CA HIS A 354 9.30 5.73 1.44
C HIS A 354 9.23 4.53 0.45
N ASP A 355 9.58 3.34 0.93
CA ASP A 355 9.77 2.12 0.12
C ASP A 355 8.78 1.02 0.52
N HIS A 356 7.81 0.73 -0.36
CA HIS A 356 6.76 -0.24 -0.05
C HIS A 356 7.27 -1.69 0.04
N GLU A 357 8.33 -2.04 -0.68
CA GLU A 357 8.87 -3.41 -0.66
C GLU A 357 9.56 -3.68 0.69
N ARG A 358 10.43 -2.76 1.13
CA ARG A 358 11.15 -2.87 2.40
C ARG A 358 10.22 -2.72 3.60
N MET A 359 9.21 -1.85 3.51
CA MET A 359 8.17 -1.76 4.55
C MET A 359 7.29 -3.01 4.56
N GLY A 360 6.99 -3.60 3.41
CA GLY A 360 6.30 -4.88 3.30
C GLY A 360 7.09 -6.04 3.91
N ALA A 361 8.41 -6.05 3.75
CA ALA A 361 9.29 -7.00 4.40
C ALA A 361 9.22 -6.91 5.93
N ALA A 362 9.34 -5.70 6.49
CA ALA A 362 9.19 -5.48 7.92
C ALA A 362 7.80 -5.89 8.43
N ALA A 363 6.75 -5.59 7.64
CA ALA A 363 5.38 -6.00 7.95
C ALA A 363 5.24 -7.54 8.01
N ALA A 364 5.85 -8.27 7.08
CA ALA A 364 5.85 -9.73 7.09
C ALA A 364 6.59 -10.32 8.31
N GLN A 365 7.69 -9.69 8.75
CA GLN A 365 8.39 -10.08 9.97
C GLN A 365 7.50 -9.94 11.21
N ILE A 366 6.75 -8.83 11.32
CA ILE A 366 5.81 -8.59 12.42
C ILE A 366 4.63 -9.57 12.36
N LEU A 367 4.10 -9.84 11.17
CA LEU A 367 2.92 -10.67 10.99
C LEU A 367 3.22 -12.17 11.19
N TYR A 368 4.34 -12.65 10.64
CA TYR A 368 4.59 -14.08 10.43
C TYR A 368 5.99 -14.54 10.87
N GLY A 369 6.81 -13.66 11.47
CA GLY A 369 8.14 -14.03 11.97
C GLY A 369 9.20 -14.24 10.88
N MET A 370 8.97 -13.68 9.69
CA MET A 370 9.75 -13.93 8.46
C MET A 370 10.74 -12.79 8.14
N PRO A 371 12.02 -13.09 7.83
CA PRO A 371 13.02 -12.07 7.48
C PRO A 371 12.76 -11.29 6.18
#